data_AF-A0A7Z0D024-F1
#
_entry.id   AF-A0A7Z0D024-F1
#
_cell.length_a   1.000
_cell.length_b   1.000
_cell.length_c   1.000
_cell.angle_alpha   90.00
_cell.angle_beta   90.00
_cell.angle_gamma   90.00
#
_symmetry.space_group_name_H-M   'P 1'
#
loop_
_entity.id
_entity.type
_entity.pdbx_description
1 polymer ?
#
loop_
_entity_poly.entity_id
_entity_poly.type
_entity_poly.pdbx_seq_one_letter_code
_entity_poly.pdbx_strand_id
1 'polypeptide(L)'
;MGHPELIIFGLDHESACHTLNWFFERIRGGTNLSPGEIVKPADEAPRFLVETFPDPADFLFAANRHYRRSDDASVPAYQLTWDVDGKFSWDPGYPYPDWLQPRPGEAQA
;
A
#
# COMPACT_ATOMS: atom_id res chain seq x y z
N MET A 1 0.13 8.86 17.58
CA MET A 1 -0.92 7.82 17.67
C MET A 1 -1.56 7.71 16.30
N GLY A 2 -1.62 6.49 15.75
CA GLY A 2 -2.42 6.12 14.57
C GLY A 2 -1.95 6.68 13.23
N HIS A 3 -0.82 6.20 12.70
CA HIS A 3 -0.59 6.27 11.27
C HIS A 3 -1.25 5.04 10.62
N PRO A 4 -1.85 5.18 9.43
CA PRO A 4 -2.38 4.02 8.72
C PRO A 4 -1.27 3.02 8.42
N GLU A 5 -1.61 1.73 8.44
CA GLU A 5 -0.70 0.69 7.96
C GLU A 5 -0.71 0.64 6.43
N LEU A 6 0.43 0.33 5.83
CA LEU A 6 0.60 0.35 4.39
C LEU A 6 0.88 -1.05 3.89
N ILE A 7 0.11 -1.47 2.88
CA ILE A 7 0.24 -2.75 2.21
C ILE A 7 0.63 -2.48 0.76
N ILE A 8 1.58 -3.25 0.23
CA ILE A 8 1.98 -3.19 -1.17
C ILE A 8 2.19 -4.61 -1.69
N PHE A 9 1.70 -4.88 -2.90
CA PHE A 9 1.81 -6.17 -3.56
C PHE A 9 2.67 -6.06 -4.82
N GLY A 10 3.16 -7.20 -5.31
CA GLY A 10 3.79 -7.29 -6.62
C GLY A 10 5.22 -6.74 -6.74
N LEU A 11 5.79 -6.22 -5.65
CA LEU A 11 7.19 -5.81 -5.59
C LEU A 11 8.06 -6.91 -4.96
N ASP A 12 9.33 -6.94 -5.36
CA ASP A 12 10.36 -7.68 -4.62
C ASP A 12 10.59 -7.05 -3.23
N HIS A 13 11.27 -7.80 -2.35
CA HIS A 13 11.47 -7.39 -0.97
C HIS A 13 12.21 -6.06 -0.83
N GLU A 14 13.24 -5.80 -1.64
CA GLU A 14 14.05 -4.59 -1.56
C GLU A 14 13.23 -3.37 -2.02
N SER A 15 12.55 -3.48 -3.17
CA SER A 15 11.66 -2.46 -3.70
C SER A 15 10.51 -2.14 -2.76
N ALA A 16 9.91 -3.17 -2.15
CA ALA A 16 8.86 -3.00 -1.15
C ALA A 16 9.37 -2.26 0.10
N CYS A 17 10.51 -2.68 0.66
CA CYS A 17 11.11 -2.03 1.82
C CYS A 17 11.47 -0.56 1.55
N HIS A 18 12.07 -0.27 0.40
CA HIS A 18 12.42 1.10 0.03
C HIS A 18 11.17 1.97 -0.10
N THR A 19 10.13 1.46 -0.77
CA THR A 19 8.86 2.17 -0.96
C THR A 19 8.17 2.45 0.38
N LEU A 20 8.04 1.43 1.23
CA LEU A 20 7.39 1.58 2.54
C LEU A 20 8.13 2.56 3.44
N ASN A 21 9.47 2.51 3.47
CA ASN A 21 10.29 3.48 4.22
C ASN A 21 10.11 4.90 3.70
N TRP A 22 10.04 5.09 2.38
CA TRP A 22 9.83 6.39 1.75
C TRP A 22 8.49 7.02 2.12
N PHE A 23 7.42 6.22 2.21
CA PHE A 23 6.11 6.67 2.70
C PHE A 23 6.13 6.93 4.21
N PHE A 24 6.77 6.05 4.98
CA PHE A 24 6.89 6.19 6.43
C PHE A 24 7.53 7.52 6.82
N GLU A 25 8.64 7.92 6.20
CA GLU A 25 9.30 9.20 6.49
C GLU A 25 8.40 10.41 6.21
N ARG A 26 7.54 10.34 5.19
CA ARG A 26 6.57 11.41 4.87
C ARG A 26 5.46 11.51 5.88
N ILE A 27 4.89 10.37 6.25
CA ILE A 27 3.83 10.31 7.27
C ILE A 27 4.37 10.80 8.60
N ARG A 28 5.58 10.36 8.97
CA ARG A 28 6.30 10.84 10.15
C ARG A 28 6.60 12.33 10.07
N GLY A 29 6.88 12.86 8.88
CA GLY A 29 7.03 14.29 8.59
C GLY A 29 5.74 15.10 8.63
N GLY A 30 4.58 14.48 8.87
CA GLY A 30 3.28 15.14 8.99
C GLY A 30 2.42 15.11 7.72
N THR A 31 2.85 14.40 6.68
CA THR A 31 2.02 14.19 5.47
C THR A 31 0.87 13.25 5.83
N ASN A 32 -0.35 13.60 5.45
CA ASN A 32 -1.50 12.72 5.61
C ASN A 32 -1.89 12.12 4.26
N LEU A 33 -1.97 10.79 4.18
CA LEU A 33 -2.40 10.10 2.96
C LEU A 33 -3.92 10.00 2.92
N SER A 34 -4.50 10.23 1.75
CA SER A 34 -5.94 10.14 1.52
C SER A 34 -6.28 9.05 0.48
N PRO A 35 -7.35 8.26 0.68
CA PRO A 35 -7.83 7.35 -0.37
C PRO A 35 -8.12 8.09 -1.67
N GLY A 36 -7.70 7.54 -2.80
CA GLY A 36 -7.78 8.15 -4.13
C GLY A 36 -6.62 9.10 -4.47
N GLU A 37 -5.73 9.38 -3.52
CA GLU A 37 -4.54 10.19 -3.75
C GLU A 37 -3.55 9.45 -4.65
N ILE A 38 -3.04 10.14 -5.69
CA ILE A 38 -1.90 9.67 -6.48
C ILE A 38 -0.65 10.36 -5.97
N VAL A 39 0.22 9.60 -5.33
CA VAL A 39 1.51 10.06 -4.83
C VAL A 39 2.57 9.79 -5.88
N LYS A 40 3.20 10.85 -6.37
CA LYS A 40 4.31 10.79 -7.35
C LYS A 40 5.64 11.08 -6.64
N PRO A 41 6.56 10.11 -6.52
CA PRO A 41 7.92 10.39 -6.08
C PRO A 41 8.69 11.21 -7.14
N ALA A 42 9.88 11.71 -6.77
CA ALA A 42 10.74 12.42 -7.71
C ALA A 42 11.02 11.59 -8.99
N ASP A 43 11.35 12.27 -10.09
CA ASP A 43 11.25 11.72 -11.45
C ASP A 43 11.94 10.35 -11.63
N GLU A 44 11.31 9.52 -12.47
CA GLU A 44 11.59 8.10 -12.79
C GLU A 44 11.05 7.03 -11.83
N ALA A 45 10.56 7.41 -10.65
CA ALA A 45 9.86 6.47 -9.77
C ALA A 45 8.38 6.24 -10.19
N PRO A 46 7.81 5.04 -9.94
CA PRO A 46 6.41 4.77 -10.20
C PRO A 46 5.51 5.67 -9.34
N ARG A 47 4.33 6.00 -9.88
CA ARG A 47 3.26 6.64 -9.12
C ARG A 47 2.53 5.60 -8.29
N PHE A 48 2.05 6.02 -7.13
CA PHE A 48 1.31 5.17 -6.21
C PHE A 48 -0.08 5.73 -6.00
N LEU A 49 -1.11 4.92 -6.29
CA LEU A 49 -2.48 5.21 -5.89
C LEU A 49 -2.69 4.68 -4.46
N VAL A 50 -3.14 5.56 -3.57
CA VAL A 50 -3.52 5.21 -2.20
C VAL A 50 -4.96 4.71 -2.22
N GLU A 51 -5.19 3.47 -1.81
CA GLU A 51 -6.52 2.86 -1.79
C GLU A 51 -6.85 2.37 -0.38
N THR A 52 -8.13 2.44 0.01
CA THR A 52 -8.58 1.83 1.27
C THR A 52 -8.45 0.32 1.17
N PHE A 53 -7.75 -0.30 2.12
CA PHE A 53 -7.69 -1.75 2.21
C PHE A 53 -8.85 -2.25 3.09
N PRO A 54 -9.81 -3.01 2.54
CA PRO A 54 -10.89 -3.58 3.33
C PRO A 54 -10.35 -4.68 4.25
N ASP A 55 -10.95 -4.84 5.42
CA ASP A 55 -10.71 -5.94 6.36
C ASP A 55 -9.22 -6.22 6.66
N PRO A 56 -8.46 -5.22 7.16
CA PRO A 56 -7.03 -5.34 7.46
C PRO A 56 -6.65 -6.45 8.46
N ALA A 57 -7.61 -6.93 9.25
CA ALA A 57 -7.41 -7.95 10.27
C ALA A 57 -6.79 -9.25 9.71
N ASP A 58 -7.15 -9.62 8.48
CA ASP A 58 -6.72 -10.87 7.84
C ASP A 58 -5.34 -10.78 7.15
N PHE A 59 -4.75 -9.58 7.06
CA PHE A 59 -3.46 -9.37 6.40
C PHE A 59 -2.39 -8.78 7.31
N LEU A 60 -2.78 -8.16 8.42
CA LEU A 60 -1.89 -7.45 9.35
C LEU A 60 -1.55 -8.28 10.59
N PHE A 61 -1.48 -9.60 10.48
CA PHE A 61 -1.15 -10.50 11.60
C PHE A 61 0.15 -10.12 12.32
N ALA A 62 1.18 -9.66 11.58
CA ALA A 62 2.47 -9.26 12.15
C ALA A 62 2.38 -7.93 12.92
N ALA A 63 1.62 -6.96 12.42
CA ALA A 63 1.47 -5.65 13.02
C ALA A 63 0.49 -5.66 14.22
N ASN A 64 -0.63 -6.40 14.12
CA ASN A 64 -1.55 -6.64 15.23
C ASN A 64 -0.82 -7.29 16.43
N ARG A 65 0.10 -8.23 16.15
CA ARG A 65 0.96 -8.85 17.18
C ARG A 65 1.98 -7.89 17.77
N HIS A 66 2.54 -6.99 16.97
CA HIS A 66 3.52 -5.99 17.42
C HIS A 66 2.88 -4.93 18.33
N TYR A 67 1.64 -4.53 18.06
CA TYR A 67 0.93 -3.52 18.86
C TYR A 67 0.14 -4.06 20.06
N ARG A 68 0.03 -5.39 20.25
CA ARG A 68 -0.77 -6.04 21.32
C ARG A 68 -2.18 -5.43 21.46
N ARG A 69 -2.87 -5.20 20.35
CA ARG A 69 -4.24 -4.66 20.35
C ARG A 69 -5.22 -5.71 19.85
N SER A 70 -6.42 -5.70 20.42
CA SER A 70 -7.52 -6.61 20.09
C SER A 70 -7.93 -6.41 18.62
N ASP A 71 -8.38 -7.49 17.96
CA ASP A 71 -8.75 -7.51 16.53
C ASP A 71 -9.79 -6.44 16.16
N ASP A 72 -10.59 -5.97 17.11
CA ASP A 72 -11.59 -4.88 16.96
C ASP A 72 -10.99 -3.47 16.82
N ALA A 73 -9.67 -3.31 17.01
CA ALA A 73 -8.96 -2.04 16.96
C ALA A 73 -7.94 -1.99 15.82
N SER A 74 -8.26 -2.63 14.69
CA SER A 74 -7.41 -2.59 13.50
C SER A 74 -7.28 -1.14 13.02
N VAL A 75 -6.03 -0.69 12.89
CA VAL A 75 -5.75 0.64 12.34
C VAL A 75 -6.21 0.67 10.88
N PRO A 76 -6.68 1.83 10.38
CA PRO A 76 -6.96 1.96 8.96
C PRO A 76 -5.75 1.53 8.15
N ALA A 77 -5.93 0.65 7.17
CA ALA A 77 -4.86 0.26 6.27
C ALA A 77 -5.11 0.83 4.88
N TYR A 78 -4.03 1.22 4.23
CA TYR A 78 -4.04 1.62 2.84
C TYR A 78 -3.22 0.64 2.02
N GLN A 79 -3.76 0.25 0.87
CA GLN A 79 -3.00 -0.41 -0.17
C GLN A 79 -2.39 0.65 -1.08
N LEU A 80 -1.11 0.48 -1.40
CA LEU A 80 -0.40 1.27 -2.38
C LEU A 80 -0.33 0.49 -3.69
N THR A 81 -1.08 0.94 -4.69
CA THR A 81 -1.06 0.36 -6.04
C THR A 81 -0.10 1.16 -6.91
N TRP A 82 0.91 0.50 -7.48
CA TRP A 82 1.96 1.15 -8.26
C TRP A 82 1.73 1.02 -9.77
N ASP A 83 2.13 2.04 -10.50
CA ASP A 83 2.06 2.05 -11.97
C ASP A 83 3.34 1.56 -12.63
N VAL A 84 3.23 1.21 -13.91
CA VAL A 84 4.37 0.98 -14.80
C VAL A 84 4.20 1.87 -16.02
N ASP A 85 5.18 2.75 -16.24
CA ASP A 85 5.18 3.70 -17.36
C ASP A 85 3.85 4.47 -17.50
N GLY A 86 3.29 4.92 -16.38
CA GLY A 86 2.04 5.68 -16.38
C GLY A 86 0.76 4.85 -16.36
N LYS A 87 0.84 3.51 -16.30
CA LYS A 87 -0.30 2.60 -16.35
C LYS A 87 -0.47 1.80 -15.07
N PHE A 88 -1.67 1.81 -14.50
CA PHE A 88 -2.04 0.92 -13.41
C PHE A 88 -2.48 -0.46 -13.92
N SER A 89 -2.70 -1.42 -13.02
CA SER A 89 -2.99 -2.81 -13.36
C SER A 89 -4.24 -3.00 -14.23
N TRP A 90 -5.21 -2.09 -14.17
CA TRP A 90 -6.42 -2.13 -15.01
C TRP A 90 -6.29 -1.34 -16.33
N ASP A 91 -5.20 -0.62 -16.54
CA ASP A 91 -5.04 0.20 -17.74
C ASP A 91 -4.62 -0.67 -18.93
N PRO A 92 -5.19 -0.43 -20.14
CA PRO A 92 -4.79 -1.15 -21.33
C PRO A 92 -3.28 -1.05 -21.61
N GLY A 93 -2.63 -2.20 -21.74
CA GLY A 93 -1.18 -2.28 -22.01
C GLY A 93 -0.31 -2.20 -20.77
N TYR A 94 -0.85 -2.48 -19.58
CA TYR A 94 -0.09 -2.82 -18.39
C TYR A 94 0.70 -4.13 -18.63
N PRO A 95 2.00 -4.21 -18.28
CA PRO A 95 2.87 -5.31 -18.73
C PRO A 95 2.81 -6.56 -17.84
N TYR A 96 2.23 -6.47 -16.64
CA TYR A 96 2.19 -7.57 -15.68
C TYR A 96 0.78 -8.16 -15.55
N PRO A 97 0.65 -9.43 -15.14
CA PRO A 97 -0.65 -10.03 -14.93
C PRO A 97 -1.38 -9.43 -13.70
N ASP A 98 -2.71 -9.38 -13.77
CA ASP A 98 -3.56 -8.74 -12.75
C ASP A 98 -3.38 -9.32 -11.34
N TRP A 99 -3.04 -10.61 -11.22
CA TRP A 99 -2.79 -11.25 -9.93
C TRP A 99 -1.52 -10.76 -9.22
N LEU A 100 -0.62 -10.06 -9.92
CA LEU A 100 0.59 -9.50 -9.32
C LEU A 100 0.26 -8.34 -8.37
N GLN A 101 -0.77 -7.57 -8.70
CA GLN A 101 -1.29 -6.46 -7.89
C GLN A 101 -2.82 -6.61 -7.75
N PRO A 102 -3.30 -7.51 -6.89
CA PRO A 102 -4.73 -7.68 -6.65
C PRO A 102 -5.34 -6.34 -6.18
N ARG A 103 -6.57 -6.03 -6.60
CA ARG A 103 -7.25 -4.82 -6.12
C ARG A 103 -7.54 -4.97 -4.61
N PRO A 104 -7.73 -3.87 -3.88
CA PRO A 104 -8.09 -3.95 -2.47
C PRO A 104 -9.30 -4.86 -2.24
N GLY A 105 -9.14 -5.88 -1.38
CA GLY A 105 -10.17 -6.89 -1.09
C GLY A 105 -10.21 -8.11 -2.02
N GLU A 106 -9.39 -8.14 -3.08
CA GLU A 106 -9.25 -9.31 -3.96
C GLU A 106 -8.06 -10.20 -3.57
N ALA A 107 -7.16 -9.70 -2.72
CA ALA A 107 -6.13 -10.53 -2.13
C ALA A 107 -6.78 -11.60 -1.23
N GLN A 108 -6.33 -12.85 -1.35
CA GLN A 108 -6.68 -13.93 -0.43
C GLN A 108 -5.49 -14.17 0.51
N ALA A 109 -5.76 -14.31 1.82
CA ALA A 109 -4.76 -14.60 2.84
C ALA A 109 -4.24 -16.04 2.75
#